data_AF-A0A6B2L7F5-F1
#
_entry.id   AF-A0A6B2L7F5-F1
#
_cell.length_a   1.000
_cell.length_b   1.000
_cell.length_c   1.000
_cell.angle_alpha   90.00
_cell.angle_beta   90.00
_cell.angle_gamma   90.00
#
_symmetry.space_group_name_H-M   'P 1'
#
loop_
_entity.id
_entity.type
_entity.pdbx_description
1 polymer ?
#
loop_
_entity_poly.entity_id
_entity_poly.type
_entity_poly.pdbx_seq_one_letter_code
_entity_poly.pdbx_strand_id
1 'polypeptide(L)'
;MEDRNNERRYFEIISDKIPSGIHRNEDWKGVDTKTIRELDGGHLIQWSILSVLSRSFPNFHWDKLSKFPFLETIEKRRNYMDRFLLDFFNFVGKQEDLSSITTQHIQQYPTGFAMLQTNHGSILHIFSEIYPELIHSCRKVYQGYWKNVRNNSSFVVLRRTMDLYEVRRREDWYRLSVNQFAVVCGKVVKKGYLVNLLSFWVPEEEWEVERFSLKINKRARQKYLGLKLRELWEQEVILEDYVVEGEDGKMWRCDFFIPGKRIVVEYQGEQHYVGIPIWHSLEGQRRNDNEKRRICQIKGWNLVDVPYWWDGKLDSLSTFMYCTPNEPHTNQLTY
;
A
#
# COMPACT_ATOMS: atom_id res chain seq x y z
N MET A 1 37.77 12.87 39.71
CA MET A 1 36.77 13.95 39.52
C MET A 1 37.27 15.02 38.56
N GLU A 2 38.56 15.39 38.60
CA GLU A 2 39.16 16.39 37.68
C GLU A 2 38.94 16.09 36.19
N ASP A 3 38.97 14.82 35.80
CA ASP A 3 38.78 14.38 34.41
C ASP A 3 37.43 14.82 33.81
N ARG A 4 36.33 14.73 34.57
CA ARG A 4 34.98 15.06 34.05
C ARG A 4 34.77 16.56 33.83
N ASN A 5 35.35 17.40 34.68
CA ASN A 5 35.22 18.86 34.53
C ASN A 5 36.03 19.35 33.32
N ASN A 6 37.17 18.73 33.06
CA ASN A 6 37.99 19.01 31.88
C ASN A 6 37.27 18.60 30.59
N GLU A 7 36.66 17.41 30.55
CA GLU A 7 35.86 16.97 29.41
C GLU A 7 34.69 17.91 29.13
N ARG A 8 33.91 18.24 30.17
CA ARG A 8 32.78 19.17 30.02
C ARG A 8 33.21 20.53 29.49
N ARG A 9 34.23 21.13 30.09
CA ARG A 9 34.78 22.43 29.65
C ARG A 9 35.28 22.36 28.21
N TYR A 10 35.85 21.23 27.82
CA TYR A 10 36.29 21.01 26.46
C TYR A 10 35.13 20.96 25.45
N PHE A 11 34.04 20.26 25.78
CA PHE A 11 32.83 20.28 24.94
C PHE A 11 32.18 21.67 24.89
N GLU A 12 32.20 22.44 25.97
CA GLU A 12 31.75 23.84 25.98
C GLU A 12 32.60 24.71 25.02
N ILE A 13 33.92 24.46 24.94
CA ILE A 13 34.80 25.14 23.97
C ILE A 13 34.53 24.67 22.54
N ILE A 14 34.28 23.37 22.32
CA ILE A 14 33.94 22.85 21.00
C ILE A 14 32.60 23.41 20.52
N SER A 15 31.59 23.53 21.39
CA SER A 15 30.29 24.09 21.01
C SER A 15 30.40 25.49 20.42
N ASP A 16 31.30 26.31 20.96
CA ASP A 16 31.53 27.68 20.48
C ASP A 16 32.27 27.73 19.13
N LYS A 17 33.02 26.67 18.80
CA LYS A 17 33.81 26.58 17.56
C LYS A 17 33.05 25.95 16.39
N ILE A 18 31.92 25.30 16.65
CA ILE A 18 31.09 24.71 15.60
C ILE A 18 30.35 25.84 14.87
N PRO A 19 30.54 26.02 13.55
CA PRO A 19 29.99 27.19 12.82
C PRO A 19 28.46 27.32 12.86
N SER A 20 27.74 26.21 13.03
CA SER A 20 26.27 26.21 13.18
C SER A 20 25.80 26.62 14.58
N GLY A 21 26.72 26.75 15.54
CA GLY A 21 26.42 26.86 16.95
C GLY A 21 25.87 25.56 17.53
N ILE A 22 26.06 25.38 18.85
CA ILE A 22 25.37 24.37 19.64
C ILE A 22 24.64 25.13 20.75
N HIS A 23 23.35 25.34 20.57
CA HIS A 23 22.53 26.13 21.48
C HIS A 23 21.66 25.26 22.38
N ARG A 24 21.40 24.02 21.95
CA ARG A 24 20.65 23.00 22.67
C ARG A 24 21.38 21.67 22.56
N ASN A 25 21.05 20.73 23.45
CA ASN A 25 21.73 19.44 23.47
C ASN A 25 21.43 18.60 22.23
N GLU A 26 20.29 18.83 21.60
CA GLU A 26 19.90 18.21 20.34
C GLU A 26 20.82 18.61 19.19
N ASP A 27 21.47 19.77 19.26
CA ASP A 27 22.35 20.25 18.20
C ASP A 27 23.64 19.40 18.14
N TRP A 28 24.05 18.78 19.28
CA TRP A 28 25.13 17.78 19.29
C TRP A 28 24.83 16.55 18.43
N LYS A 29 23.55 16.29 18.08
CA LYS A 29 23.18 15.17 17.20
C LYS A 29 23.70 15.34 15.77
N GLY A 30 23.97 16.57 15.34
CA GLY A 30 24.53 16.87 14.02
C GLY A 30 26.06 16.86 13.96
N VAL A 31 26.74 16.71 15.10
CA VAL A 31 28.20 16.80 15.20
C VAL A 31 28.80 15.41 15.02
N ASP A 32 29.49 15.19 13.90
CA ASP A 32 30.13 13.91 13.62
C ASP A 32 31.55 13.82 14.22
N THR A 33 32.11 12.60 14.21
CA THR A 33 33.47 12.35 14.72
C THR A 33 34.55 13.05 13.93
N LYS A 34 34.31 13.40 12.66
CA LYS A 34 35.27 14.13 11.83
C LYS A 34 35.32 15.59 12.27
N THR A 35 34.18 16.25 12.49
CA THR A 35 34.08 17.60 13.03
C THR A 35 34.81 17.70 14.38
N ILE A 36 34.63 16.72 15.27
CA ILE A 36 35.33 16.71 16.57
C ILE A 36 36.85 16.53 16.38
N ARG A 37 37.33 15.73 15.43
CA ARG A 37 38.78 15.62 15.12
C ARG A 37 39.36 16.93 14.62
N GLU A 38 38.65 17.60 13.72
CA GLU A 38 39.08 18.87 13.12
C GLU A 38 39.17 19.99 14.17
N LEU A 39 38.45 19.87 15.29
CA LEU A 39 38.48 20.80 16.42
C LEU A 39 39.43 20.36 17.54
N ASP A 40 40.44 19.55 17.22
CA ASP A 40 41.48 19.02 18.14
C ASP A 40 40.96 18.01 19.19
N GLY A 41 39.77 17.45 18.96
CA GLY A 41 39.11 16.49 19.85
C GLY A 41 39.56 15.05 19.66
N GLY A 42 40.66 14.84 18.93
CA GLY A 42 41.18 13.52 18.56
C GLY A 42 41.36 12.57 19.74
N HIS A 43 41.79 13.10 20.88
CA HIS A 43 42.03 12.35 22.11
C HIS A 43 40.74 11.83 22.78
N LEU A 44 39.60 12.48 22.58
CA LEU A 44 38.31 12.05 23.12
C LEU A 44 37.67 10.90 22.34
N ILE A 45 38.21 10.57 21.17
CA ILE A 45 37.66 9.58 20.24
C ILE A 45 38.08 8.15 20.61
N GLN A 46 38.90 7.99 21.65
CA GLN A 46 39.12 6.68 22.27
C GLN A 46 37.81 6.08 22.81
N TRP A 47 36.80 6.92 23.06
CA TRP A 47 35.44 6.53 23.41
C TRP A 47 34.43 7.01 22.36
N SER A 48 33.24 6.41 22.34
CA SER A 48 32.17 6.95 21.49
C SER A 48 31.81 8.35 21.97
N ILE A 49 31.59 9.30 21.06
CA ILE A 49 31.19 10.69 21.39
C ILE A 49 30.01 10.68 22.37
N LEU A 50 29.05 9.78 22.13
CA LEU A 50 27.90 9.58 23.00
C LEU A 50 28.27 9.22 24.43
N SER A 51 29.27 8.34 24.62
CA SER A 51 29.79 7.98 25.94
C SER A 51 30.39 9.20 26.64
N VAL A 52 31.16 10.02 25.92
CA VAL A 52 31.82 11.19 26.50
C VAL A 52 30.80 12.28 26.83
N LEU A 53 29.83 12.53 25.93
CA LEU A 53 28.70 13.44 26.18
C LEU A 53 27.85 12.96 27.35
N SER A 54 27.51 11.67 27.41
CA SER A 54 26.72 11.10 28.53
C SER A 54 27.41 11.25 29.88
N ARG A 55 28.75 11.16 29.91
CA ARG A 55 29.54 11.35 31.14
C ARG A 55 29.69 12.82 31.51
N SER A 56 29.91 13.69 30.53
CA SER A 56 30.16 15.13 30.71
C SER A 56 28.90 15.92 31.05
N PHE A 57 27.76 15.43 30.56
CA PHE A 57 26.47 16.09 30.64
C PHE A 57 25.40 15.13 31.20
N PRO A 58 25.58 14.56 32.40
CA PRO A 58 24.75 13.46 32.91
C PRO A 58 23.30 13.86 33.21
N ASN A 59 23.04 15.15 33.38
CA ASN A 59 21.69 15.70 33.60
C ASN A 59 20.86 15.74 32.32
N PHE A 60 21.45 15.42 31.18
CA PHE A 60 20.76 15.41 29.90
C PHE A 60 20.44 13.98 29.50
N HIS A 61 19.27 13.82 28.89
CA HIS A 61 18.79 12.53 28.45
C HIS A 61 19.46 12.17 27.11
N TRP A 62 20.69 11.66 27.18
CA TRP A 62 21.46 11.16 26.03
C TRP A 62 20.96 9.83 25.50
N ASP A 63 19.66 9.55 25.65
CA ASP A 63 19.08 8.24 25.42
C ASP A 63 19.59 7.66 24.11
N LYS A 64 20.37 6.59 24.30
CA LYS A 64 21.21 5.87 23.36
C LYS A 64 20.92 6.23 21.90
N LEU A 65 21.54 7.31 21.39
CA LEU A 65 21.51 7.70 19.97
C LEU A 65 21.92 6.54 19.02
N SER A 66 22.62 5.55 19.56
CA SER A 66 23.07 4.34 18.86
C SER A 66 22.09 3.17 18.89
N LYS A 67 20.94 3.29 19.58
CA LYS A 67 20.05 2.15 19.80
C LYS A 67 18.57 2.52 19.67
N PHE A 68 18.07 2.53 18.44
CA PHE A 68 16.65 2.25 18.22
C PHE A 68 16.16 0.87 18.75
N PRO A 69 16.96 -0.11 19.23
CA PRO A 69 16.41 -1.27 19.91
C PRO A 69 16.55 -1.17 21.44
N PHE A 70 15.53 -1.65 22.16
CA PHE A 70 15.35 -1.80 23.62
C PHE A 70 14.43 -0.78 24.32
N LEU A 71 13.58 -0.04 23.60
CA LEU A 71 12.35 0.43 24.24
C LEU A 71 11.46 -0.80 24.47
N GLU A 72 11.44 -1.27 25.73
CA GLU A 72 10.84 -2.57 26.12
C GLU A 72 9.37 -2.71 25.76
N THR A 73 8.64 -1.59 25.74
CA THR A 73 7.20 -1.60 25.51
C THR A 73 6.84 -0.94 24.18
N ILE A 74 5.73 -1.40 23.60
CA ILE A 74 5.14 -0.79 22.41
C ILE A 74 4.83 0.70 22.62
N GLU A 75 4.37 1.07 23.81
CA GLU A 75 4.02 2.45 24.19
C GLU A 75 5.22 3.39 24.17
N LYS A 76 6.37 2.94 24.70
CA LYS A 76 7.61 3.74 24.64
C LYS A 76 8.05 3.95 23.20
N ARG A 77 7.94 2.92 22.35
CA ARG A 77 8.25 3.02 20.92
C ARG A 77 7.31 3.97 20.18
N ARG A 78 6.02 3.94 20.51
CA ARG A 78 5.02 4.91 20.02
C ARG A 78 5.37 6.33 20.42
N ASN A 79 5.55 6.59 21.71
CA ASN A 79 5.88 7.93 22.20
C ASN A 79 7.14 8.50 21.56
N TYR A 80 8.16 7.66 21.35
CA TYR A 80 9.37 8.06 20.63
C TYR A 80 9.06 8.40 19.17
N MET A 81 8.33 7.53 18.48
CA MET A 81 7.99 7.71 17.06
C MET A 81 7.07 8.91 16.84
N ASP A 82 6.09 9.13 17.71
CA ASP A 82 5.19 10.28 17.66
C ASP A 82 5.99 11.58 17.76
N ARG A 83 6.94 11.67 18.71
CA ARG A 83 7.84 12.82 18.82
C ARG A 83 8.72 12.97 17.58
N PHE A 84 9.33 11.88 17.11
CA PHE A 84 10.15 11.90 15.90
C PHE A 84 9.36 12.41 14.68
N LEU A 85 8.11 11.97 14.52
CA LEU A 85 7.24 12.42 13.44
C LEU A 85 6.87 13.90 13.59
N LEU A 86 6.47 14.34 14.80
CA LEU A 86 6.09 15.73 15.06
C LEU A 86 7.28 16.70 14.92
N ASP A 87 8.47 16.29 15.37
CA ASP A 87 9.67 17.13 15.34
C ASP A 87 10.21 17.31 13.91
N PHE A 88 10.08 16.29 13.06
CA PHE A 88 10.78 16.25 11.76
C PHE A 88 9.86 16.22 10.53
N PHE A 89 8.55 16.02 10.70
CA PHE A 89 7.60 15.89 9.59
C PHE A 89 6.38 16.80 9.79
N ASN A 90 6.56 18.08 9.52
CA ASN A 90 5.52 19.11 9.64
C ASN A 90 4.25 18.87 8.80
N PHE A 91 4.32 18.00 7.79
CA PHE A 91 3.18 17.64 6.96
C PHE A 91 2.34 16.48 7.53
N VAL A 92 2.78 15.83 8.60
CA VAL A 92 2.06 14.70 9.21
C VAL A 92 0.96 15.25 10.11
N GLY A 93 -0.27 15.26 9.60
CA GLY A 93 -1.47 15.65 10.34
C GLY A 93 -2.53 14.55 10.42
N LYS A 94 -2.52 13.59 9.49
CA LYS A 94 -3.44 12.45 9.42
C LYS A 94 -2.70 11.16 9.06
N GLN A 95 -3.36 10.02 9.28
CA GLN A 95 -2.77 8.69 9.09
C GLN A 95 -2.25 8.45 7.66
N GLU A 96 -2.92 9.02 6.66
CA GLU A 96 -2.54 8.88 5.25
C GLU A 96 -1.18 9.53 4.96
N ASP A 97 -0.80 10.56 5.71
CA ASP A 97 0.45 11.28 5.51
C ASP A 97 1.68 10.40 5.80
N LEU A 98 1.51 9.40 6.68
CA LEU A 98 2.55 8.43 7.01
C LEU A 98 2.97 7.59 5.77
N SER A 99 2.07 7.44 4.79
CA SER A 99 2.39 6.75 3.52
C SER A 99 3.32 7.56 2.60
N SER A 100 3.41 8.87 2.81
CA SER A 100 4.29 9.79 2.08
C SER A 100 5.72 9.82 2.63
N ILE A 101 5.96 9.22 3.80
CA ILE A 101 7.28 9.14 4.41
C ILE A 101 8.12 8.08 3.68
N THR A 102 9.26 8.51 3.12
CA THR A 102 10.20 7.64 2.41
C THR A 102 11.41 7.32 3.29
N THR A 103 12.15 6.25 2.95
CA THR A 103 13.41 5.91 3.63
C THR A 103 14.40 7.07 3.58
N GLN A 104 14.42 7.81 2.49
CA GLN A 104 15.28 8.99 2.33
C GLN A 104 14.89 10.10 3.30
N HIS A 105 13.59 10.37 3.50
CA HIS A 105 13.16 11.34 4.50
C HIS A 105 13.65 10.95 5.90
N ILE A 106 13.49 9.69 6.30
CA ILE A 106 13.95 9.23 7.61
C ILE A 106 15.47 9.33 7.73
N GLN A 107 16.24 8.96 6.70
CA GLN A 107 17.71 9.02 6.72
C GLN A 107 18.28 10.42 6.91
N GLN A 108 17.53 11.46 6.56
CA GLN A 108 17.97 12.86 6.69
C GLN A 108 17.95 13.36 8.14
N TYR A 109 17.26 12.66 9.05
CA TYR A 109 17.08 13.11 10.42
C TYR A 109 17.98 12.34 11.40
N PRO A 110 18.35 12.97 12.54
CA PRO A 110 19.07 12.29 13.60
C PRO A 110 18.41 10.98 13.97
N THR A 111 19.21 9.93 14.24
CA THR A 111 18.77 8.57 14.57
C THR A 111 17.98 7.81 13.48
N GLY A 112 17.56 8.47 12.39
CA GLY A 112 16.75 7.85 11.35
C GLY A 112 17.46 6.71 10.63
N PHE A 113 18.78 6.84 10.37
CA PHE A 113 19.58 5.75 9.81
C PHE A 113 19.62 4.53 10.75
N ALA A 114 19.86 4.73 12.04
CA ALA A 114 19.90 3.66 13.04
C ALA A 114 18.53 2.97 13.15
N MET A 115 17.46 3.76 13.20
CA MET A 115 16.08 3.30 13.19
C MET A 115 15.75 2.44 11.96
N LEU A 116 16.21 2.83 10.78
CA LEU A 116 16.07 2.00 9.59
C LEU A 116 16.90 0.72 9.69
N GLN A 117 18.17 0.79 10.12
CA GLN A 117 19.04 -0.39 10.25
C GLN A 117 18.46 -1.46 11.16
N THR A 118 17.92 -1.08 12.33
CA THR A 118 17.29 -2.02 13.27
C THR A 118 16.02 -2.64 12.73
N ASN A 119 15.40 -2.00 11.73
CA ASN A 119 14.16 -2.42 11.10
C ASN A 119 14.37 -2.89 9.65
N HIS A 120 15.56 -3.43 9.35
CA HIS A 120 15.91 -3.99 8.03
C HIS A 120 15.72 -3.02 6.85
N GLY A 121 15.91 -1.72 7.09
CA GLY A 121 15.72 -0.66 6.11
C GLY A 121 14.25 -0.40 5.74
N SER A 122 13.30 -0.89 6.53
CA SER A 122 11.87 -0.91 6.18
C SER A 122 11.05 0.02 7.07
N ILE A 123 10.58 1.13 6.51
CA ILE A 123 9.58 2.01 7.15
C ILE A 123 8.30 1.26 7.47
N LEU A 124 7.87 0.39 6.55
CA LEU A 124 6.70 -0.43 6.80
C LEU A 124 6.88 -1.28 8.05
N HIS A 125 8.08 -1.80 8.30
CA HIS A 125 8.32 -2.64 9.48
C HIS A 125 8.18 -1.81 10.75
N ILE A 126 8.85 -0.65 10.79
CA ILE A 126 8.76 0.34 11.87
C ILE A 126 7.29 0.63 12.20
N PHE A 127 6.52 1.06 11.20
CA PHE A 127 5.14 1.45 11.43
C PHE A 127 4.20 0.28 11.70
N SER A 128 4.37 -0.86 11.04
CA SER A 128 3.55 -2.05 11.31
C SER A 128 3.79 -2.61 12.71
N GLU A 129 5.00 -2.44 13.25
CA GLU A 129 5.33 -2.88 14.60
C GLU A 129 4.77 -1.90 15.62
N ILE A 130 4.98 -0.59 15.41
CA ILE A 130 4.62 0.47 16.37
C ILE A 130 3.12 0.79 16.34
N TYR A 131 2.54 0.83 15.15
CA TYR A 131 1.15 1.19 14.87
C TYR A 131 0.44 0.09 14.05
N PRO A 132 0.30 -1.14 14.58
CA PRO A 132 -0.37 -2.24 13.88
C PRO A 132 -1.83 -1.93 13.50
N GLU A 133 -2.49 -1.03 14.22
CA GLU A 133 -3.84 -0.53 13.95
C GLU A 133 -3.89 0.42 12.75
N LEU A 134 -2.77 1.09 12.44
CA LEU A 134 -2.73 2.04 11.35
C LEU A 134 -2.46 1.29 10.04
N ILE A 135 -3.40 1.43 9.12
CA ILE A 135 -3.35 0.89 7.77
C ILE A 135 -2.42 1.78 6.93
N HIS A 136 -1.10 1.61 7.06
CA HIS A 136 -0.14 2.33 6.21
C HIS A 136 -0.04 1.72 4.81
N SER A 137 -0.45 2.45 3.78
CA SER A 137 -0.23 2.10 2.37
C SER A 137 1.26 2.27 1.99
N CYS A 138 2.16 1.48 2.59
CA CYS A 138 3.56 1.56 2.20
C CYS A 138 3.74 1.01 0.78
N ARG A 139 4.23 1.87 -0.11
CA ARG A 139 4.46 1.55 -1.53
C ARG A 139 5.60 0.56 -1.78
N LYS A 140 6.41 0.21 -0.76
CA LYS A 140 7.56 -0.70 -0.92
C LYS A 140 7.77 -1.57 0.33
N VAL A 141 7.66 -2.88 0.16
CA VAL A 141 8.16 -3.89 1.11
C VAL A 141 9.65 -4.18 0.87
N TYR A 142 10.40 -4.52 1.92
CA TYR A 142 11.84 -4.82 1.83
C TYR A 142 12.14 -6.13 1.06
N GLN A 143 13.40 -6.34 0.65
CA GLN A 143 13.81 -7.54 -0.06
C GLN A 143 13.73 -8.76 0.87
N GLY A 144 13.00 -9.80 0.45
CA GLY A 144 12.79 -10.99 1.26
C GLY A 144 11.61 -10.89 2.23
N TYR A 145 10.84 -9.79 2.22
CA TYR A 145 9.60 -9.65 2.99
C TYR A 145 8.71 -10.88 2.89
N TRP A 146 8.46 -11.34 1.65
CA TRP A 146 7.61 -12.50 1.37
C TRP A 146 8.23 -13.87 1.71
N LYS A 147 9.54 -13.92 1.97
CA LYS A 147 10.23 -15.16 2.35
C LYS A 147 10.04 -15.49 3.84
N ASN A 148 9.84 -14.47 4.67
CA ASN A 148 9.63 -14.65 6.10
C ASN A 148 8.13 -14.66 6.42
N VAL A 149 7.50 -15.82 6.27
CA VAL A 149 6.06 -16.01 6.55
C VAL A 149 5.70 -15.71 8.01
N ARG A 150 6.67 -15.84 8.93
CA ARG A 150 6.49 -15.53 10.36
C ARG A 150 6.53 -14.04 10.67
N ASN A 151 6.85 -13.19 9.69
CA ASN A 151 6.78 -11.76 9.89
C ASN A 151 5.30 -11.34 10.03
N ASN A 152 4.92 -10.79 11.19
CA ASN A 152 3.59 -10.24 11.48
C ASN A 152 3.09 -9.27 10.40
N SER A 153 4.01 -8.58 9.74
CA SER A 153 3.68 -7.67 8.62
C SER A 153 2.96 -8.40 7.47
N SER A 154 3.29 -9.67 7.22
CA SER A 154 2.67 -10.44 6.15
C SER A 154 1.20 -10.77 6.44
N PHE A 155 0.85 -11.05 7.70
CA PHE A 155 -0.53 -11.20 8.14
C PHE A 155 -1.33 -9.93 7.96
N VAL A 156 -0.74 -8.77 8.28
CA VAL A 156 -1.38 -7.47 8.07
C VAL A 156 -1.72 -7.26 6.59
N VAL A 157 -0.85 -7.67 5.66
CA VAL A 157 -1.15 -7.60 4.22
C VAL A 157 -2.31 -8.53 3.85
N LEU A 158 -2.31 -9.77 4.35
CA LEU A 158 -3.42 -10.71 4.07
C LEU A 158 -4.75 -10.14 4.59
N ARG A 159 -4.78 -9.68 5.85
CA ARG A 159 -5.98 -9.08 6.45
C ARG A 159 -6.49 -7.89 5.64
N ARG A 160 -5.60 -6.96 5.26
CA ARG A 160 -5.96 -5.83 4.39
C ARG A 160 -6.48 -6.27 3.04
N THR A 161 -5.91 -7.33 2.47
CA THR A 161 -6.39 -7.89 1.21
C THR A 161 -7.80 -8.48 1.40
N MET A 162 -8.05 -9.14 2.53
CA MET A 162 -9.38 -9.67 2.86
C MET A 162 -10.41 -8.58 3.03
N ASP A 163 -10.06 -7.50 3.73
CA ASP A 163 -10.94 -6.36 3.97
C ASP A 163 -11.21 -5.60 2.66
N LEU A 164 -10.15 -5.26 1.91
CA LEU A 164 -10.25 -4.48 0.67
C LEU A 164 -11.03 -5.21 -0.43
N TYR A 165 -10.85 -6.52 -0.57
CA TYR A 165 -11.49 -7.31 -1.64
C TYR A 165 -12.63 -8.20 -1.15
N GLU A 166 -13.10 -7.98 0.08
CA GLU A 166 -14.17 -8.75 0.72
C GLU A 166 -13.96 -10.26 0.53
N VAL A 167 -12.78 -10.74 0.89
CA VAL A 167 -12.44 -12.16 0.86
C VAL A 167 -13.03 -12.78 2.11
N ARG A 168 -14.04 -13.63 1.95
CA ARG A 168 -14.73 -14.28 3.08
C ARG A 168 -14.56 -15.80 3.05
N ARG A 169 -14.29 -16.38 1.89
CA ARG A 169 -14.15 -17.82 1.70
C ARG A 169 -12.89 -18.15 0.90
N ARG A 170 -12.47 -19.41 0.93
CA ARG A 170 -11.31 -19.92 0.19
C ARG A 170 -11.35 -19.54 -1.29
N GLU A 171 -12.51 -19.68 -1.94
CA GLU A 171 -12.69 -19.42 -3.36
C GLU A 171 -12.42 -17.97 -3.75
N ASP A 172 -12.63 -17.02 -2.84
CA ASP A 172 -12.37 -15.60 -3.08
C ASP A 172 -10.88 -15.32 -3.30
N TRP A 173 -9.98 -16.07 -2.64
CA TRP A 173 -8.54 -15.90 -2.84
C TRP A 173 -8.11 -16.22 -4.27
N TYR A 174 -8.70 -17.25 -4.87
CA TYR A 174 -8.43 -17.60 -6.27
C TYR A 174 -9.03 -16.61 -7.27
N ARG A 175 -9.95 -15.76 -6.83
CA ARG A 175 -10.45 -14.63 -7.63
C ARG A 175 -9.50 -13.45 -7.62
N LEU A 176 -8.49 -13.42 -6.76
CA LEU A 176 -7.51 -12.34 -6.72
C LEU A 176 -6.31 -12.64 -7.63
N SER A 177 -5.87 -11.61 -8.33
CA SER A 177 -4.60 -11.62 -9.04
C SER A 177 -3.45 -11.29 -8.10
N VAL A 178 -2.26 -11.83 -8.35
CA VAL A 178 -1.05 -11.46 -7.61
C VAL A 178 -0.71 -9.96 -7.73
N ASN A 179 -1.21 -9.26 -8.76
CA ASN A 179 -1.06 -7.81 -8.92
C ASN A 179 -1.98 -7.01 -7.97
N GLN A 180 -3.15 -7.55 -7.59
CA GLN A 180 -4.03 -6.89 -6.62
C GLN A 180 -3.39 -6.80 -5.23
N PHE A 181 -2.49 -7.73 -4.89
CA PHE A 181 -1.67 -7.60 -3.68
C PHE A 181 -0.72 -6.41 -3.76
N ALA A 182 -0.21 -6.06 -4.95
CA ALA A 182 0.64 -4.89 -5.12
C ALA A 182 -0.11 -3.57 -4.84
N VAL A 183 -1.44 -3.55 -5.01
CA VAL A 183 -2.26 -2.40 -4.60
C VAL A 183 -2.22 -2.24 -3.07
N VAL A 184 -2.23 -3.35 -2.32
CA VAL A 184 -2.25 -3.36 -0.85
C VAL A 184 -0.89 -3.07 -0.24
N CYS A 185 0.19 -3.61 -0.82
CA CYS A 185 1.54 -3.58 -0.23
C CYS A 185 2.63 -2.95 -1.12
N GLY A 186 2.23 -2.36 -2.25
CA GLY A 186 3.12 -1.67 -3.17
C GLY A 186 4.08 -2.54 -3.99
N LYS A 187 4.06 -3.87 -3.82
CA LYS A 187 4.91 -4.79 -4.56
C LYS A 187 4.16 -6.05 -4.96
N VAL A 188 4.42 -6.54 -6.17
CA VAL A 188 3.85 -7.81 -6.64
C VAL A 188 4.38 -8.96 -5.78
N VAL A 189 3.47 -9.80 -5.31
CA VAL A 189 3.76 -11.05 -4.59
C VAL A 189 3.86 -12.17 -5.62
N LYS A 190 4.95 -12.95 -5.61
CA LYS A 190 5.01 -14.14 -6.47
C LYS A 190 4.02 -15.20 -5.97
N LYS A 191 3.38 -15.95 -6.87
CA LYS A 191 2.40 -16.99 -6.52
C LYS A 191 2.85 -17.93 -5.40
N GLY A 192 4.04 -18.52 -5.54
CA GLY A 192 4.57 -19.43 -4.52
C GLY A 192 4.71 -18.79 -3.14
N TYR A 193 5.05 -17.50 -3.08
CA TYR A 193 5.08 -16.81 -1.79
C TYR A 193 3.68 -16.52 -1.24
N LEU A 194 2.72 -16.20 -2.09
CA LEU A 194 1.33 -16.02 -1.65
C LEU A 194 0.77 -17.33 -1.09
N VAL A 195 0.99 -18.46 -1.77
CA VAL A 195 0.58 -19.78 -1.28
C VAL A 195 1.26 -20.10 0.04
N ASN A 196 2.59 -19.90 0.15
CA ASN A 196 3.29 -20.13 1.42
C ASN A 196 2.73 -19.26 2.57
N LEU A 197 2.32 -18.03 2.28
CA LEU A 197 1.67 -17.17 3.27
C LEU A 197 0.29 -17.70 3.68
N LEU A 198 -0.54 -18.05 2.70
CA LEU A 198 -1.88 -18.57 2.97
C LEU A 198 -1.81 -19.91 3.70
N SER A 199 -0.93 -20.82 3.31
CA SER A 199 -0.69 -22.09 4.03
C SER A 199 -0.17 -21.89 5.45
N PHE A 200 0.52 -20.78 5.73
CA PHE A 200 1.00 -20.49 7.09
C PHE A 200 -0.11 -19.88 7.97
N TRP A 201 -0.87 -18.92 7.44
CA TRP A 201 -1.88 -18.16 8.20
C TRP A 201 -3.28 -18.78 8.20
N VAL A 202 -3.55 -19.66 7.23
CA VAL A 202 -4.81 -20.42 7.05
C VAL A 202 -4.43 -21.89 6.74
N PRO A 203 -3.80 -22.60 7.70
CA PRO A 203 -3.26 -23.94 7.49
C PRO A 203 -4.33 -25.02 7.30
N GLU A 204 -5.58 -24.75 7.68
CA GLU A 204 -6.72 -25.64 7.50
C GLU A 204 -7.16 -25.79 6.02
N GLU A 205 -6.72 -24.88 5.15
CA GLU A 205 -7.04 -24.90 3.72
C GLU A 205 -5.87 -25.44 2.89
N GLU A 206 -6.20 -26.28 1.91
CA GLU A 206 -5.22 -26.78 0.94
C GLU A 206 -5.12 -25.84 -0.27
N TRP A 207 -3.98 -25.18 -0.45
CA TRP A 207 -3.83 -24.14 -1.46
C TRP A 207 -3.21 -24.65 -2.77
N GLU A 208 -4.00 -24.70 -3.84
CA GLU A 208 -3.52 -25.02 -5.20
C GLU A 208 -2.83 -23.83 -5.88
N VAL A 209 -1.51 -23.92 -6.11
CA VAL A 209 -0.69 -22.83 -6.69
C VAL A 209 -1.14 -22.45 -8.11
N GLU A 210 -1.59 -23.44 -8.87
CA GLU A 210 -2.00 -23.34 -10.27
C GLU A 210 -3.27 -22.52 -10.44
N ARG A 211 -4.17 -22.55 -9.44
CA ARG A 211 -5.44 -21.80 -9.45
C ARG A 211 -5.27 -20.31 -9.22
N PHE A 212 -4.18 -19.88 -8.59
CA PHE A 212 -3.86 -18.46 -8.54
C PHE A 212 -3.51 -17.99 -9.96
N SER A 213 -4.03 -16.85 -10.39
CA SER A 213 -3.72 -16.32 -11.73
C SER A 213 -2.56 -15.32 -11.66
N LEU A 214 -1.58 -15.42 -12.56
CA LEU A 214 -0.54 -14.38 -12.75
C LEU A 214 -1.16 -13.14 -13.39
N LYS A 215 -2.04 -13.37 -14.37
CA LYS A 215 -2.77 -12.32 -15.06
C LYS A 215 -3.98 -11.93 -14.23
N ILE A 216 -4.42 -10.70 -14.39
CA ILE A 216 -5.69 -10.31 -13.80
C ILE A 216 -6.79 -11.07 -14.55
N ASN A 217 -7.43 -12.04 -13.90
CA ASN A 217 -8.49 -12.82 -14.54
C ASN A 217 -9.75 -11.95 -14.64
N LYS A 218 -10.63 -12.24 -15.63
CA LYS A 218 -11.85 -11.45 -15.88
C LYS A 218 -12.67 -11.27 -14.59
N ARG A 219 -12.84 -12.36 -13.82
CA ARG A 219 -13.60 -12.35 -12.57
C ARG A 219 -13.00 -11.46 -11.49
N ALA A 220 -11.68 -11.38 -11.39
CA ALA A 220 -10.95 -10.50 -10.46
C ALA A 220 -11.26 -9.03 -10.76
N ARG A 221 -11.25 -8.67 -12.04
CA ARG A 221 -11.56 -7.31 -12.51
C ARG A 221 -13.02 -6.99 -12.36
N GLN A 222 -13.89 -7.94 -12.65
CA GLN A 222 -15.32 -7.80 -12.41
C GLN A 222 -15.57 -7.56 -10.92
N LYS A 223 -15.03 -8.37 -10.00
CA LYS A 223 -15.16 -8.15 -8.55
C LYS A 223 -14.64 -6.76 -8.14
N TYR A 224 -13.48 -6.36 -8.66
CA TYR A 224 -12.93 -5.03 -8.39
C TYR A 224 -13.77 -3.88 -8.97
N LEU A 225 -14.36 -4.07 -10.16
CA LEU A 225 -15.32 -3.14 -10.74
C LEU A 225 -16.54 -2.98 -9.83
N GLY A 226 -17.09 -4.08 -9.31
CA GLY A 226 -18.21 -4.05 -8.36
C GLY A 226 -17.90 -3.20 -7.12
N LEU A 227 -16.69 -3.33 -6.55
CA LEU A 227 -16.24 -2.49 -5.44
C LEU A 227 -16.17 -1.00 -5.81
N LYS A 228 -15.65 -0.68 -7.00
CA LYS A 228 -15.58 0.70 -7.48
C LYS A 228 -16.94 1.29 -7.83
N LEU A 229 -17.90 0.49 -8.28
CA LEU A 229 -19.28 0.92 -8.47
C LEU A 229 -19.94 1.27 -7.12
N ARG A 230 -19.70 0.47 -6.07
CA ARG A 230 -20.17 0.78 -4.71
C ARG A 230 -19.54 2.05 -4.15
N GLU A 231 -18.26 2.27 -4.41
CA GLU A 231 -17.57 3.52 -4.04
C GLU A 231 -18.13 4.72 -4.81
N LEU A 232 -18.46 4.55 -6.10
CA LEU A 232 -19.03 5.62 -6.94
C LEU A 232 -20.46 5.98 -6.52
N TRP A 233 -21.25 5.00 -6.08
CA TRP A 233 -22.66 5.15 -5.74
C TRP A 233 -23.02 4.46 -4.42
N GLU A 234 -22.52 5.02 -3.32
CA GLU A 234 -22.63 4.45 -1.96
C GLU A 234 -24.07 4.13 -1.51
N GLN A 235 -25.07 4.85 -2.05
CA GLN A 235 -26.48 4.70 -1.68
C GLN A 235 -27.29 3.79 -2.63
N GLU A 236 -26.70 3.33 -3.73
CA GLU A 236 -27.41 2.52 -4.73
C GLU A 236 -27.31 1.03 -4.43
N VAL A 237 -28.35 0.28 -4.81
CA VAL A 237 -28.31 -1.18 -4.80
C VAL A 237 -27.60 -1.66 -6.06
N ILE A 238 -26.53 -2.45 -5.89
CA ILE A 238 -25.78 -3.05 -7.01
C ILE A 238 -25.99 -4.56 -6.96
N LEU A 239 -26.66 -5.10 -7.99
CA LEU A 239 -26.92 -6.52 -8.16
C LEU A 239 -25.85 -7.14 -9.06
N GLU A 240 -25.01 -8.03 -8.52
CA GLU A 240 -23.99 -8.77 -9.28
C GLU A 240 -24.60 -10.00 -9.97
N ASP A 241 -24.06 -10.39 -11.14
CA ASP A 241 -24.51 -11.56 -11.92
C ASP A 241 -26.04 -11.54 -12.22
N TYR A 242 -26.62 -10.35 -12.42
CA TYR A 242 -28.05 -10.16 -12.64
C TYR A 242 -28.54 -10.88 -13.90
N VAL A 243 -29.62 -11.65 -13.78
CA VAL A 243 -30.21 -12.39 -14.89
C VAL A 243 -31.44 -11.67 -15.41
N VAL A 244 -31.49 -11.43 -16.71
CA VAL A 244 -32.58 -10.79 -17.43
C VAL A 244 -33.13 -11.73 -18.51
N GLU A 245 -34.45 -11.83 -18.59
CA GLU A 245 -35.12 -12.58 -19.65
C GLU A 245 -35.25 -11.72 -20.91
N GLY A 246 -34.82 -12.28 -22.05
CA GLY A 246 -35.00 -11.72 -23.38
C GLY A 246 -36.41 -11.97 -23.94
N GLU A 247 -36.74 -11.38 -25.09
CA GLU A 247 -38.06 -11.57 -25.72
C GLU A 247 -38.32 -13.01 -26.20
N ASP A 248 -37.25 -13.78 -26.43
CA ASP A 248 -37.28 -15.19 -26.81
C ASP A 248 -37.42 -16.13 -25.59
N GLY A 249 -37.58 -15.58 -24.37
CA GLY A 249 -37.60 -16.34 -23.12
C GLY A 249 -36.21 -16.81 -22.67
N LYS A 250 -35.14 -16.48 -23.42
CA LYS A 250 -33.77 -16.85 -23.04
C LYS A 250 -33.30 -15.98 -21.89
N MET A 251 -32.67 -16.61 -20.91
CA MET A 251 -32.05 -15.93 -19.79
C MET A 251 -30.64 -15.45 -20.13
N TRP A 252 -30.41 -14.15 -19.99
CA TRP A 252 -29.13 -13.48 -20.22
C TRP A 252 -28.57 -12.99 -18.89
N ARG A 253 -27.28 -13.24 -18.66
CA ARG A 253 -26.60 -12.76 -17.45
C ARG A 253 -25.82 -11.49 -17.74
N CYS A 254 -25.99 -10.50 -16.89
CA CYS A 254 -25.23 -9.26 -16.85
C CYS A 254 -24.30 -9.22 -15.65
N ASP A 255 -23.14 -8.57 -15.80
CA ASP A 255 -22.16 -8.52 -14.72
C ASP A 255 -22.68 -7.71 -13.52
N PHE A 256 -23.30 -6.55 -13.77
CA PHE A 256 -23.95 -5.71 -12.75
C PHE A 256 -25.24 -5.05 -13.25
N PHE A 257 -26.23 -4.91 -12.38
CA PHE A 257 -27.41 -4.08 -12.59
C PHE A 257 -27.65 -3.15 -11.40
N ILE A 258 -27.96 -1.88 -11.70
CA ILE A 258 -28.14 -0.79 -10.74
C ILE A 258 -29.55 -0.22 -10.93
N PRO A 259 -30.57 -0.76 -10.25
CA PRO A 259 -31.97 -0.47 -10.55
C PRO A 259 -32.33 1.01 -10.41
N GLY A 260 -31.82 1.69 -9.37
CA GLY A 260 -32.12 3.11 -9.12
C GLY A 260 -31.57 4.05 -10.20
N LYS A 261 -30.54 3.62 -10.94
CA LYS A 261 -29.99 4.33 -12.09
C LYS A 261 -30.51 3.83 -13.44
N ARG A 262 -31.18 2.67 -13.47
CA ARG A 262 -31.50 1.92 -14.70
C ARG A 262 -30.26 1.68 -15.56
N ILE A 263 -29.14 1.34 -14.92
CA ILE A 263 -27.86 1.06 -15.60
C ILE A 263 -27.53 -0.42 -15.46
N VAL A 264 -27.15 -1.04 -16.58
CA VAL A 264 -26.48 -2.34 -16.63
C VAL A 264 -25.00 -2.08 -16.96
N VAL A 265 -24.08 -2.70 -16.22
CA VAL A 265 -22.64 -2.59 -16.47
C VAL A 265 -22.09 -3.95 -16.86
N GLU A 266 -21.34 -4.02 -17.96
CA GLU A 266 -20.67 -5.23 -18.45
C GLU A 266 -19.15 -5.00 -18.48
N TYR A 267 -18.38 -5.91 -17.88
CA TYR A 267 -16.93 -5.89 -17.99
C TYR A 267 -16.48 -6.71 -19.21
N GLN A 268 -15.98 -6.00 -20.22
CA GLN A 268 -15.58 -6.59 -21.49
C GLN A 268 -14.15 -7.14 -21.39
N GLY A 269 -13.98 -8.46 -21.52
CA GLY A 269 -12.67 -9.11 -21.50
C GLY A 269 -11.84 -8.87 -22.78
N GLU A 270 -10.54 -9.17 -22.75
CA GLU A 270 -9.61 -8.99 -23.89
C GLU A 270 -10.08 -9.72 -25.17
N GLN A 271 -10.72 -10.87 -25.00
CA GLN A 271 -11.29 -11.68 -26.08
C GLN A 271 -12.37 -10.95 -26.92
N HIS A 272 -12.98 -9.88 -26.42
CA HIS A 272 -13.97 -9.09 -27.18
C HIS A 272 -13.29 -8.17 -28.21
N TYR A 273 -11.98 -7.94 -28.06
CA TYR A 273 -11.21 -6.99 -28.88
C TYR A 273 -10.15 -7.68 -29.73
N VAL A 274 -9.58 -8.76 -29.22
CA VAL A 274 -8.56 -9.55 -29.91
C VAL A 274 -9.17 -10.89 -30.29
N GLY A 275 -9.14 -11.24 -31.58
CA GLY A 275 -9.55 -12.57 -32.05
C GLY A 275 -8.60 -13.62 -31.51
N ILE A 276 -8.95 -14.28 -30.41
CA ILE A 276 -8.17 -15.39 -29.86
C ILE A 276 -8.67 -16.68 -30.54
N PRO A 277 -7.87 -17.36 -31.39
CA PRO A 277 -8.34 -18.46 -32.25
C PRO A 277 -8.97 -19.66 -31.53
N ILE A 278 -8.75 -19.79 -30.22
CA ILE A 278 -9.17 -20.93 -29.40
C ILE A 278 -10.58 -20.74 -28.81
N TRP A 279 -11.10 -19.51 -28.80
CA TRP A 279 -12.38 -19.17 -28.16
C TRP A 279 -13.44 -18.87 -29.24
N HIS A 280 -14.72 -18.98 -28.88
CA HIS A 280 -15.90 -18.83 -29.76
C HIS A 280 -15.73 -17.83 -30.91
N SER A 281 -16.42 -18.06 -32.04
CA SER A 281 -16.40 -17.12 -33.15
C SER A 281 -16.75 -15.70 -32.66
N LEU A 282 -15.93 -14.73 -33.08
CA LEU A 282 -16.08 -13.31 -32.72
C LEU A 282 -17.48 -12.77 -33.09
N GLU A 283 -18.09 -13.35 -34.14
CA GLU A 283 -19.47 -13.10 -34.53
C GLU A 283 -20.49 -13.53 -33.47
N GLY A 284 -20.29 -14.68 -32.83
CA GLY A 284 -21.19 -15.17 -31.78
C GLY A 284 -21.17 -14.28 -30.54
N GLN A 285 -19.98 -13.77 -30.17
CA GLN A 285 -19.85 -12.79 -29.09
C GLN A 285 -20.53 -11.47 -29.45
N ARG A 286 -20.27 -10.92 -30.64
CA ARG A 286 -20.94 -9.70 -31.12
C ARG A 286 -22.47 -9.85 -31.15
N ARG A 287 -22.98 -11.01 -31.58
CA ARG A 287 -24.42 -11.30 -31.56
C ARG A 287 -24.98 -11.28 -30.14
N ASN A 288 -24.29 -11.90 -29.18
CA ASN A 288 -24.69 -11.90 -27.78
C ASN A 288 -24.66 -10.50 -27.16
N ASP A 289 -23.61 -9.72 -27.43
CA ASP A 289 -23.47 -8.35 -26.92
C ASP A 289 -24.56 -7.43 -27.52
N ASN A 290 -24.87 -7.60 -28.81
CA ASN A 290 -25.97 -6.87 -29.46
C ASN A 290 -27.34 -7.23 -28.89
N GLU A 291 -27.59 -8.51 -28.57
CA GLU A 291 -28.87 -8.91 -27.97
C GLU A 291 -29.02 -8.34 -26.56
N LYS A 292 -27.96 -8.35 -25.74
CA LYS A 292 -27.97 -7.67 -24.43
C LYS A 292 -28.28 -6.18 -24.56
N ARG A 293 -27.67 -5.48 -25.52
CA ARG A 293 -27.98 -4.06 -25.82
C ARG A 293 -29.44 -3.86 -26.18
N ARG A 294 -29.98 -4.73 -27.04
CA ARG A 294 -31.39 -4.69 -27.46
C ARG A 294 -32.33 -4.89 -26.28
N ILE A 295 -32.06 -5.87 -25.42
CA ILE A 295 -32.84 -6.14 -24.19
C ILE A 295 -32.82 -4.92 -23.26
N CYS A 296 -31.64 -4.31 -23.03
CA CYS A 296 -31.52 -3.12 -22.20
C CYS A 296 -32.32 -1.95 -22.81
N GLN A 297 -32.21 -1.72 -24.12
CA GLN A 297 -32.94 -0.67 -24.81
C GLN A 297 -34.47 -0.83 -24.66
N ILE A 298 -34.99 -2.04 -24.87
CA ILE A 298 -36.43 -2.35 -24.72
C ILE A 298 -36.91 -2.08 -23.29
N LYS A 299 -36.09 -2.39 -22.29
CA LYS A 299 -36.40 -2.17 -20.87
C LYS A 299 -36.15 -0.73 -20.40
N GLY A 300 -35.66 0.15 -21.28
CA GLY A 300 -35.29 1.51 -20.93
C GLY A 300 -34.12 1.58 -19.94
N TRP A 301 -33.17 0.65 -20.08
CA TRP A 301 -31.93 0.59 -19.32
C TRP A 301 -30.74 1.01 -20.18
N ASN A 302 -29.79 1.70 -19.56
CA ASN A 302 -28.54 2.08 -20.19
C ASN A 302 -27.50 0.97 -19.99
N LEU A 303 -27.00 0.38 -21.08
CA LEU A 303 -25.90 -0.58 -21.02
C LEU A 303 -24.56 0.16 -21.14
N VAL A 304 -23.69 -0.02 -20.14
CA VAL A 304 -22.34 0.55 -20.13
C VAL A 304 -21.31 -0.58 -20.20
N ASP A 305 -20.49 -0.55 -21.24
CA ASP A 305 -19.37 -1.47 -21.44
C ASP A 305 -18.09 -0.91 -20.81
N VAL A 306 -17.52 -1.60 -19.82
CA VAL A 306 -16.22 -1.27 -19.21
C VAL A 306 -15.13 -2.14 -19.84
N PRO A 307 -14.16 -1.57 -20.58
CA PRO A 307 -13.18 -2.35 -21.31
C PRO A 307 -12.11 -2.97 -20.39
N TYR A 308 -11.47 -4.07 -20.84
CA TYR A 308 -10.47 -4.78 -20.04
C TYR A 308 -9.21 -3.96 -19.71
N TRP A 309 -8.95 -2.90 -20.48
CA TRP A 309 -7.85 -1.96 -20.25
C TRP A 309 -8.22 -0.82 -19.28
N TRP A 310 -9.41 -0.86 -18.65
CA TRP A 310 -9.73 0.07 -17.58
C TRP A 310 -8.65 0.03 -16.49
N ASP A 311 -8.14 1.22 -16.14
CA ASP A 311 -7.00 1.38 -15.25
C ASP A 311 -7.33 1.12 -13.77
N GLY A 312 -8.61 0.92 -13.45
CA GLY A 312 -9.06 0.62 -12.10
C GLY A 312 -9.27 1.86 -11.22
N LYS A 313 -9.19 3.07 -11.78
CA LYS A 313 -9.43 4.33 -11.06
C LYS A 313 -10.91 4.71 -11.11
N LEU A 314 -11.33 5.49 -10.10
CA LEU A 314 -12.71 5.95 -9.98
C LEU A 314 -13.04 7.00 -11.06
N ASP A 315 -12.13 7.93 -11.34
CA ASP A 315 -12.32 8.98 -12.36
C ASP A 315 -12.55 8.40 -13.77
N SER A 316 -11.73 7.44 -14.18
CA SER A 316 -11.89 6.75 -15.46
C SER A 316 -13.19 5.94 -15.50
N LEU A 317 -13.56 5.30 -14.38
CA LEU A 317 -14.84 4.60 -14.26
C LEU A 317 -16.02 5.55 -14.43
N SER A 318 -15.99 6.71 -13.76
CA SER A 318 -17.03 7.73 -13.86
C SER A 318 -17.22 8.23 -15.30
N THR A 319 -16.13 8.33 -16.06
CA THR A 319 -16.18 8.72 -17.47
C THR A 319 -17.03 7.72 -18.27
N PHE A 320 -16.85 6.41 -18.07
CA PHE A 320 -17.70 5.40 -18.73
C PHE A 320 -19.17 5.53 -18.31
N MET A 321 -19.44 5.82 -17.05
CA MET A 321 -20.81 5.88 -16.51
C MET A 321 -21.59 7.11 -16.95
N TYR A 322 -20.92 8.25 -17.14
CA TYR A 322 -21.57 9.54 -17.46
C TYR A 322 -21.41 9.97 -18.92
N CYS A 323 -20.43 9.43 -19.65
CA CYS A 323 -20.21 9.77 -21.06
C CYS A 323 -20.94 8.85 -22.04
N THR A 324 -21.67 7.82 -21.61
CA THR A 324 -22.54 7.09 -22.54
C THR A 324 -23.67 8.02 -22.99
N PRO A 325 -23.67 8.45 -24.27
CA PRO A 325 -24.73 9.27 -24.77
C PRO A 325 -25.98 8.41 -24.91
N ASN A 326 -27.14 8.98 -24.62
CA ASN A 326 -28.42 8.47 -25.10
C ASN A 326 -28.56 8.53 -26.64
N GLU A 327 -27.45 8.70 -27.37
CA GLU A 327 -27.42 8.79 -28.83
C GLU A 327 -26.62 7.64 -29.43
N PRO A 328 -27.19 6.92 -30.41
CA PRO A 328 -26.53 5.80 -31.04
C PRO A 328 -25.24 6.27 -31.72
N HIS A 329 -24.08 5.86 -31.17
CA HIS A 329 -22.80 6.00 -31.85
C HIS A 329 -22.83 5.20 -33.15
N THR A 330 -23.11 5.87 -34.27
CA THR A 330 -22.75 5.38 -35.60
C THR A 330 -21.23 5.28 -35.67
N ASN A 331 -20.72 4.06 -35.46
CA ASN A 331 -19.32 3.72 -35.64
C ASN A 331 -18.86 4.05 -37.07
N GLN A 332 -18.22 5.21 -37.24
CA GLN A 332 -17.23 5.39 -38.31
C GLN A 332 -15.86 5.10 -37.71
N LEU A 333 -15.50 3.82 -37.67
CA LEU A 333 -14.09 3.42 -37.68
C LEU A 333 -13.70 3.30 -39.15
N THR A 334 -13.13 4.37 -39.71
CA THR A 334 -12.35 4.30 -40.94
C THR A 334 -11.14 3.40 -40.67
N TYR A 335 -11.11 2.27 -41.37
CA TYR A 335 -9.95 1.36 -41.45
C TYR A 335 -8.81 1.97 -42.26
#